data_AF-A0AAN7E9T4-F1
#
_entry.id   AF-A0AAN7E9T4-F1
#
_cell.length_a   1.000
_cell.length_b   1.000
_cell.length_c   1.000
_cell.angle_alpha   90.00
_cell.angle_beta   90.00
_cell.angle_gamma   90.00
#
_symmetry.space_group_name_H-M   'P 1'
#
loop_
_entity.id
_entity.type
_entity.pdbx_description
1 polymer ?
#
loop_
_entity_poly.entity_id
_entity_poly.type
_entity_poly.pdbx_seq_one_letter_code
_entity_poly.pdbx_strand_id
1 'polypeptide(L)'
;MMVAMAVPTNTITTASYCAIAKVLRGRGRALLLSSLSPSSSVTICNNNNQNNNKGRLPSPLTLSSFARGRRSTKSQWVPSLSLSFCTAAADTDAATVGSNTNKNEEEEEEKKKKDPEIIIKEAAEMLDIRVGRVVKAWRHEEADSLYVEEVDVGEAEPRTICSGLVNFVPLHLLQDKKVVVLANLKPRNMRGVKSCGMLMAASDASHENVELLVPPEDSLPGERIWFGSEEEKENQPAAATPNQIQKKKIWELVQPHLKTDASCTAMLGLHVMRTSAGVVVSTSLKNANIS
;
A
#
# COMPACT_ATOMS: atom_id res chain seq x y z
N MET A 1 29.66 69.41 -2.50
CA MET A 1 30.36 68.13 -2.76
C MET A 1 29.35 67.01 -2.66
N MET A 2 28.90 66.51 -3.82
CA MET A 2 28.04 65.35 -3.97
C MET A 2 28.93 64.14 -4.24
N VAL A 3 28.71 63.03 -3.53
CA VAL A 3 29.34 61.74 -3.85
C VAL A 3 28.22 60.73 -4.05
N ALA A 4 28.03 60.34 -5.31
CA ALA A 4 27.24 59.20 -5.73
C ALA A 4 28.09 57.93 -5.57
N MET A 5 27.54 56.88 -4.97
CA MET A 5 28.13 55.55 -4.90
C MET A 5 27.22 54.58 -5.64
N ALA A 6 27.81 53.89 -6.61
CA ALA A 6 27.17 53.02 -7.58
C ALA A 6 26.88 51.61 -7.02
N VAL A 7 25.83 51.00 -7.56
CA VAL A 7 25.37 49.63 -7.33
C VAL A 7 26.18 48.67 -8.20
N PRO A 8 26.61 47.49 -7.70
CA PRO A 8 27.11 46.42 -8.56
C PRO A 8 26.00 45.42 -8.95
N THR A 9 25.83 45.25 -10.26
CA THR A 9 25.02 44.23 -10.94
C THR A 9 25.80 42.91 -11.03
N ASN A 10 25.22 41.81 -10.53
CA ASN A 10 25.77 40.47 -10.74
C ASN A 10 25.15 39.81 -11.98
N THR A 11 26.02 39.56 -12.95
CA THR A 11 25.79 38.84 -14.20
C THR A 11 25.79 37.33 -13.97
N ILE A 12 24.76 36.64 -14.47
CA ILE A 12 24.66 35.17 -14.50
C ILE A 12 25.28 34.68 -15.81
N THR A 13 26.39 33.96 -15.70
CA THR A 13 27.06 33.27 -16.81
C THR A 13 26.50 31.86 -16.95
N THR A 14 25.95 31.54 -18.12
CA THR A 14 25.50 30.20 -18.52
C THR A 14 26.69 29.32 -18.88
N ALA A 15 26.79 28.14 -18.25
CA ALA A 15 27.81 27.13 -18.56
C ALA A 15 27.19 25.95 -19.33
N SER A 16 27.84 25.65 -20.45
CA SER A 16 27.58 24.59 -21.42
C SER A 16 27.41 23.19 -20.84
N TYR A 17 26.37 22.48 -21.27
CA TYR A 17 26.34 21.02 -21.27
C TYR A 17 26.94 20.50 -22.59
N CYS A 18 28.06 19.77 -22.48
CA CYS A 18 28.72 19.08 -23.58
C CYS A 18 28.09 17.69 -23.75
N ALA A 19 27.35 17.50 -24.84
CA ALA A 19 26.81 16.20 -25.24
C ALA A 19 27.94 15.29 -25.76
N ILE A 20 28.11 14.12 -25.14
CA ILE A 20 29.01 13.08 -25.63
C ILE A 20 28.21 12.17 -26.58
N ALA A 21 28.40 12.35 -27.88
CA ALA A 21 27.90 11.44 -28.92
C ALA A 21 28.90 10.28 -29.10
N LYS A 22 28.45 9.04 -28.85
CA LYS A 22 29.20 7.82 -29.19
C LYS A 22 28.84 7.36 -30.61
N VAL A 23 29.88 7.30 -31.43
CA VAL A 23 29.91 6.82 -32.82
C VAL A 23 29.79 5.30 -32.86
N LEU A 24 28.83 4.78 -33.60
CA LEU A 24 28.84 3.41 -34.13
C LEU A 24 28.62 3.47 -35.65
N ARG A 25 29.69 3.24 -36.41
CA ARG A 25 29.66 2.78 -37.81
C ARG A 25 29.21 1.31 -37.77
N GLY A 26 28.37 0.74 -38.61
CA GLY A 26 27.78 1.10 -39.90
C GLY A 26 27.64 -0.21 -40.68
N ARG A 27 26.45 -0.52 -41.24
CA ARG A 27 26.28 -1.42 -42.40
C ARG A 27 24.84 -1.37 -42.94
N GLY A 28 24.68 -0.57 -43.99
CA GLY A 28 23.83 -0.83 -45.16
C GLY A 28 22.31 -0.91 -45.00
N ARG A 29 21.60 0.14 -45.42
CA ARG A 29 20.99 0.25 -46.76
C ARG A 29 20.24 1.59 -46.84
N ALA A 30 20.63 2.39 -47.82
CA ALA A 30 19.99 3.64 -48.19
C ALA A 30 18.81 3.35 -49.13
N LEU A 31 17.69 4.06 -48.94
CA LEU A 31 16.79 4.46 -50.02
C LEU A 31 16.14 5.83 -49.67
N LEU A 32 16.68 6.86 -50.33
CA LEU A 32 16.04 8.01 -51.01
C LEU A 32 14.75 8.58 -50.37
N LEU A 33 14.75 9.73 -49.69
CA LEU A 33 14.83 11.14 -50.16
C LEU A 33 13.74 11.59 -51.15
N SER A 34 12.84 12.45 -50.69
CA SER A 34 12.35 13.66 -51.37
C SER A 34 11.45 14.44 -50.39
N SER A 35 11.95 15.49 -49.72
CA SER A 35 12.01 16.88 -50.19
C SER A 35 10.63 17.44 -50.56
N LEU A 36 10.07 18.31 -49.72
CA LEU A 36 10.01 19.76 -49.97
C LEU A 36 9.26 20.47 -48.82
N SER A 37 9.86 21.60 -48.45
CA SER A 37 9.46 22.64 -47.49
C SER A 37 8.41 23.58 -48.12
N PRO A 38 8.11 24.78 -47.58
CA PRO A 38 7.52 25.18 -46.29
C PRO A 38 6.28 26.10 -46.48
N SER A 39 5.79 26.64 -45.35
CA SER A 39 5.10 27.93 -45.23
C SER A 39 3.60 27.97 -45.50
N SER A 40 2.82 28.31 -44.47
CA SER A 40 2.08 29.57 -44.41
C SER A 40 1.41 29.73 -43.04
N SER A 41 1.73 30.85 -42.39
CA SER A 41 1.00 31.50 -41.31
C SER A 41 -0.49 31.66 -41.62
N VAL A 42 -1.37 31.64 -40.61
CA VAL A 42 -2.46 32.62 -40.39
C VAL A 42 -3.00 32.48 -38.95
N THR A 43 -3.08 33.63 -38.27
CA THR A 43 -3.69 33.91 -36.96
C THR A 43 -5.18 34.23 -37.13
N ILE A 44 -5.93 34.38 -36.01
CA ILE A 44 -7.25 35.07 -35.83
C ILE A 44 -8.46 34.12 -36.06
N CYS A 45 -9.51 33.99 -35.22
CA CYS A 45 -9.87 34.60 -33.95
C CYS A 45 -10.97 33.79 -33.23
N ASN A 46 -11.07 34.09 -31.93
CA ASN A 46 -12.19 33.90 -31.03
C ASN A 46 -13.50 34.54 -31.56
N ASN A 47 -14.66 33.87 -31.40
CA ASN A 47 -15.85 34.54 -30.86
C ASN A 47 -17.02 33.59 -30.49
N ASN A 48 -17.62 33.94 -29.36
CA ASN A 48 -18.90 33.50 -28.81
C ASN A 48 -20.08 33.60 -29.82
N ASN A 49 -21.06 32.70 -29.72
CA ASN A 49 -22.45 33.13 -29.53
C ASN A 49 -23.37 32.04 -28.96
N GLN A 50 -24.28 32.50 -28.09
CA GLN A 50 -25.39 31.81 -27.46
C GLN A 50 -26.49 31.43 -28.47
N ASN A 51 -27.23 30.34 -28.23
CA ASN A 51 -28.67 30.41 -27.95
C ASN A 51 -29.32 29.06 -27.62
N ASN A 52 -29.96 29.01 -26.44
CA ASN A 52 -31.33 28.56 -26.13
C ASN A 52 -32.02 27.47 -26.98
N ASN A 53 -32.48 26.39 -26.31
CA ASN A 53 -33.92 26.15 -26.17
C ASN A 53 -34.32 25.16 -25.05
N LYS A 54 -35.38 25.53 -24.33
CA LYS A 54 -36.18 24.79 -23.32
C LYS A 54 -37.11 23.81 -24.07
N GLY A 55 -37.70 22.73 -23.55
CA GLY A 55 -37.94 22.14 -22.24
C GLY A 55 -39.08 21.09 -22.39
N ARG A 56 -39.46 20.39 -21.30
CA ARG A 56 -40.84 19.95 -20.93
C ARG A 56 -40.87 18.58 -20.21
N LEU A 57 -41.29 18.62 -18.94
CA LEU A 57 -41.84 17.52 -18.13
C LEU A 57 -43.33 17.29 -18.47
N PRO A 58 -43.93 16.16 -18.06
CA PRO A 58 -44.85 16.22 -16.91
C PRO A 58 -44.91 14.96 -16.02
N SER A 59 -45.55 15.08 -14.86
CA SER A 59 -46.00 14.03 -13.91
C SER A 59 -47.54 14.15 -13.73
N PRO A 60 -48.23 13.46 -12.79
CA PRO A 60 -48.30 12.03 -12.41
C PRO A 60 -49.78 11.49 -12.48
N LEU A 61 -50.04 10.22 -12.07
CA LEU A 61 -51.10 9.78 -11.11
C LEU A 61 -51.61 8.31 -11.29
N THR A 62 -51.77 7.66 -10.11
CA THR A 62 -52.79 6.69 -9.65
C THR A 62 -52.92 5.21 -10.11
N LEU A 63 -52.68 4.35 -9.11
CA LEU A 63 -53.55 3.32 -8.49
C LEU A 63 -54.22 2.18 -9.31
N SER A 64 -53.88 0.95 -8.88
CA SER A 64 -54.78 -0.17 -8.50
C SER A 64 -54.62 -1.50 -9.25
N SER A 65 -54.49 -2.56 -8.42
CA SER A 65 -55.18 -3.85 -8.46
C SER A 65 -54.92 -4.89 -9.58
N PHE A 66 -54.75 -6.13 -9.09
CA PHE A 66 -55.36 -7.39 -9.57
C PHE A 66 -54.50 -8.41 -10.35
N ALA A 67 -53.92 -9.32 -9.57
CA ALA A 67 -54.25 -10.76 -9.49
C ALA A 67 -53.78 -11.81 -10.52
N ARG A 68 -53.38 -12.94 -9.90
CA ARG A 68 -53.29 -14.36 -10.34
C ARG A 68 -52.04 -14.78 -11.15
N GLY A 69 -51.30 -15.82 -10.75
CA GLY A 69 -51.46 -16.73 -9.62
C GLY A 69 -50.61 -18.01 -9.70
N ARG A 70 -50.87 -18.91 -8.72
CA ARG A 70 -50.44 -20.33 -8.55
C ARG A 70 -49.00 -20.54 -8.09
N ARG A 71 -48.69 -21.47 -7.18
CA ARG A 71 -49.44 -22.46 -6.37
C ARG A 71 -48.51 -22.79 -5.18
N SER A 72 -49.01 -22.69 -3.96
CA SER A 72 -49.46 -23.82 -3.14
C SER A 72 -48.36 -24.44 -2.26
N THR A 73 -48.46 -24.11 -0.95
CA THR A 73 -48.52 -25.03 0.20
C THR A 73 -47.30 -25.92 0.45
N LYS A 74 -46.79 -26.09 1.66
CA LYS A 74 -47.43 -26.03 2.97
C LYS A 74 -46.34 -26.36 4.01
N SER A 75 -46.43 -25.76 5.19
CA SER A 75 -46.16 -26.36 6.53
C SER A 75 -44.82 -27.04 6.80
N GLN A 76 -44.25 -27.07 7.99
CA GLN A 76 -44.44 -26.40 9.27
C GLN A 76 -43.20 -26.83 10.07
N TRP A 77 -43.02 -26.16 11.19
CA TRP A 77 -41.90 -26.19 12.09
C TRP A 77 -41.89 -27.43 13.03
N VAL A 78 -40.70 -27.66 13.64
CA VAL A 78 -40.33 -28.48 14.84
C VAL A 78 -40.31 -30.02 14.69
N PRO A 79 -39.64 -30.81 15.58
CA PRO A 79 -38.86 -30.51 16.82
C PRO A 79 -37.43 -31.15 16.81
N SER A 80 -36.44 -30.89 17.68
CA SER A 80 -36.29 -30.90 19.14
C SER A 80 -36.51 -32.25 19.84
N LEU A 81 -35.38 -32.82 20.30
CA LEU A 81 -35.17 -33.71 21.45
C LEU A 81 -35.66 -35.17 21.39
N SER A 82 -34.64 -36.04 21.56
CA SER A 82 -34.53 -36.98 22.69
C SER A 82 -34.90 -38.46 22.49
N LEU A 83 -33.85 -39.26 22.75
CA LEU A 83 -33.79 -40.59 23.37
C LEU A 83 -33.96 -41.87 22.52
N SER A 84 -32.89 -42.66 22.62
CA SER A 84 -32.87 -44.08 23.03
C SER A 84 -32.81 -45.20 21.99
N PHE A 85 -31.66 -45.90 22.09
CA PHE A 85 -31.45 -47.36 22.16
C PHE A 85 -31.22 -48.22 20.90
N CYS A 86 -30.21 -49.09 21.07
CA CYS A 86 -29.95 -50.43 20.50
C CYS A 86 -29.13 -50.59 19.20
N THR A 87 -27.83 -50.87 19.41
CA THR A 87 -26.95 -51.89 18.80
C THR A 87 -27.61 -53.00 17.95
N ALA A 88 -27.06 -53.30 16.75
CA ALA A 88 -26.40 -54.58 16.40
C ALA A 88 -26.09 -54.75 14.89
N ALA A 89 -24.81 -55.04 14.63
CA ALA A 89 -24.24 -56.07 13.73
C ALA A 89 -24.30 -56.00 12.18
N ALA A 90 -23.07 -56.10 11.63
CA ALA A 90 -22.59 -57.00 10.57
C ALA A 90 -22.70 -56.63 9.06
N ASP A 91 -21.51 -56.26 8.55
CA ASP A 91 -20.74 -56.92 7.49
C ASP A 91 -20.99 -56.71 5.97
N THR A 92 -19.84 -56.44 5.33
CA THR A 92 -19.36 -56.75 3.96
C THR A 92 -19.68 -55.82 2.77
N ASP A 93 -18.67 -55.00 2.47
CA ASP A 93 -17.82 -55.01 1.25
C ASP A 93 -18.45 -54.79 -0.14
N ALA A 94 -18.09 -53.67 -0.80
CA ALA A 94 -17.60 -53.65 -2.18
C ALA A 94 -17.12 -52.24 -2.59
N ALA A 95 -15.88 -52.21 -3.06
CA ALA A 95 -15.11 -51.05 -3.50
C ALA A 95 -15.69 -50.25 -4.68
N THR A 96 -15.38 -48.95 -4.73
CA THR A 96 -15.10 -48.26 -5.99
C THR A 96 -14.00 -47.21 -5.78
N VAL A 97 -12.93 -47.42 -6.52
CA VAL A 97 -11.71 -46.61 -6.65
C VAL A 97 -12.02 -45.24 -7.26
N GLY A 98 -11.47 -44.18 -6.67
CA GLY A 98 -11.44 -42.83 -7.20
C GLY A 98 -10.19 -42.09 -6.73
N SER A 99 -9.12 -42.21 -7.52
CA SER A 99 -7.86 -41.46 -7.40
C SER A 99 -8.10 -39.95 -7.48
N ASN A 100 -7.56 -39.17 -6.54
CA ASN A 100 -6.76 -38.00 -6.91
C ASN A 100 -5.90 -37.43 -5.76
N THR A 101 -4.60 -37.62 -5.94
CA THR A 101 -3.54 -36.60 -5.83
C THR A 101 -3.14 -36.12 -4.43
N ASN A 102 -2.30 -36.95 -3.82
CA ASN A 102 -1.15 -36.50 -3.03
C ASN A 102 -0.34 -35.46 -3.81
N LYS A 103 -0.43 -34.20 -3.39
CA LYS A 103 0.45 -33.09 -3.85
C LYS A 103 0.70 -32.03 -2.77
N ASN A 104 0.53 -32.40 -1.50
CA ASN A 104 0.71 -31.49 -0.37
C ASN A 104 1.79 -31.94 0.64
N GLU A 105 2.43 -33.10 0.42
CA GLU A 105 3.37 -33.67 1.39
C GLU A 105 4.84 -33.36 1.05
N GLU A 106 5.17 -32.93 -0.17
CA GLU A 106 6.55 -32.66 -0.59
C GLU A 106 7.03 -31.22 -0.27
N GLU A 107 6.14 -30.25 -0.02
CA GLU A 107 6.53 -28.89 0.40
C GLU A 107 6.81 -28.76 1.92
N GLU A 108 6.46 -29.78 2.72
CA GLU A 108 6.66 -29.75 4.18
C GLU A 108 8.04 -30.23 4.63
N GLU A 109 8.76 -31.03 3.82
CA GLU A 109 10.06 -31.60 4.24
C GLU A 109 11.25 -30.63 4.07
N GLU A 110 11.19 -29.64 3.17
CA GLU A 110 12.27 -28.66 3.01
C GLU A 110 12.29 -27.56 4.08
N LYS A 111 11.21 -27.40 4.86
CA LYS A 111 11.12 -26.41 5.94
C LYS A 111 11.90 -26.77 7.20
N LYS A 112 12.46 -27.98 7.31
CA LYS A 112 13.02 -28.49 8.59
C LYS A 112 14.51 -28.22 8.83
N LYS A 113 15.21 -27.47 7.98
CA LYS A 113 16.64 -27.11 8.20
C LYS A 113 17.01 -25.66 7.86
N LYS A 114 16.05 -24.73 7.85
CA LYS A 114 16.39 -23.30 7.75
C LYS A 114 16.45 -22.71 9.16
N ASP A 115 17.48 -21.91 9.43
CA ASP A 115 17.61 -21.17 10.68
C ASP A 115 16.35 -20.30 10.90
N PRO A 116 15.86 -20.17 12.15
CA PRO A 116 14.62 -19.46 12.43
C PRO A 116 14.66 -18.01 11.93
N GLU A 117 15.84 -17.38 11.95
CA GLU A 117 16.06 -16.02 11.45
C GLU A 117 15.80 -15.91 9.94
N ILE A 118 16.21 -16.90 9.14
CA ILE A 118 15.98 -16.92 7.69
C ILE A 118 14.48 -17.04 7.41
N ILE A 119 13.75 -17.88 8.15
CA ILE A 119 12.31 -18.05 7.99
C ILE A 119 11.57 -16.75 8.28
N ILE A 120 11.97 -16.02 9.32
CA ILE A 120 11.39 -14.73 9.69
C ILE A 120 11.69 -13.68 8.62
N LYS A 121 12.93 -13.64 8.10
CA LYS A 121 13.32 -12.74 7.01
C LYS A 121 12.50 -12.99 5.75
N GLU A 122 12.41 -14.25 5.30
CA GLU A 122 11.58 -14.64 4.15
C GLU A 122 10.11 -14.25 4.36
N ALA A 123 9.59 -14.39 5.59
CA ALA A 123 8.23 -13.96 5.93
C ALA A 123 8.06 -12.43 5.88
N ALA A 124 9.06 -11.67 6.34
CA ALA A 124 9.04 -10.21 6.29
C ALA A 124 9.14 -9.68 4.85
N GLU A 125 9.90 -10.35 3.99
CA GLU A 125 9.98 -10.03 2.56
C GLU A 125 8.65 -10.28 1.82
N MET A 126 7.72 -11.06 2.39
CA MET A 126 6.35 -11.19 1.85
C MET A 126 5.46 -9.99 2.21
N LEU A 127 5.83 -9.19 3.21
CA LEU A 127 5.10 -7.97 3.56
C LEU A 127 5.36 -6.90 2.49
N ASP A 128 4.33 -6.08 2.24
CA ASP A 128 4.43 -4.92 1.35
C ASP A 128 4.60 -3.68 2.20
N ILE A 129 5.84 -3.42 2.62
CA ILE A 129 6.18 -2.23 3.38
C ILE A 129 6.74 -1.20 2.41
N ARG A 130 6.12 -0.02 2.37
CA ARG A 130 6.47 1.06 1.44
C ARG A 130 6.68 2.38 2.15
N VAL A 131 7.46 3.23 1.50
CA VAL A 131 7.52 4.65 1.85
C VAL A 131 6.21 5.31 1.44
N GLY A 132 5.58 6.04 2.35
CA GLY A 132 4.39 6.85 2.11
C GLY A 132 4.64 8.31 2.42
N ARG A 133 3.83 9.19 1.85
CA ARG A 133 3.76 10.61 2.22
C ARG A 133 2.33 10.95 2.62
N VAL A 134 2.16 11.51 3.81
CA VAL A 134 0.85 11.97 4.27
C VAL A 134 0.48 13.23 3.50
N VAL A 135 -0.54 13.14 2.65
CA VAL A 135 -1.07 14.29 1.88
C VAL A 135 -1.96 15.15 2.76
N LYS A 136 -2.74 14.49 3.62
CA LYS A 136 -3.68 15.17 4.51
C LYS A 136 -3.93 14.30 5.73
N ALA A 137 -3.94 14.91 6.90
CA ALA A 137 -4.38 14.27 8.15
C ALA A 137 -5.45 15.11 8.85
N TRP A 138 -6.42 14.47 9.52
CA TRP A 138 -7.41 15.13 10.36
C TRP A 138 -7.86 14.21 11.51
N ARG A 139 -8.49 14.77 12.54
CA ARG A 139 -9.05 13.98 13.65
C ARG A 139 -10.30 13.24 13.20
N HIS A 140 -10.45 12.00 13.65
CA HIS A 140 -11.63 11.21 13.38
C HIS A 140 -12.86 11.80 14.10
N GLU A 141 -13.99 11.91 13.41
CA GLU A 141 -15.21 12.55 13.95
C GLU A 141 -15.83 11.76 15.11
N GLU A 142 -15.82 10.42 15.02
CA GLU A 142 -16.39 9.53 16.04
C GLU A 142 -15.35 8.95 17.04
N ALA A 143 -14.06 9.33 16.95
CA ALA A 143 -13.02 8.74 17.79
C ALA A 143 -11.90 9.70 18.17
N ASP A 144 -11.82 10.01 19.47
CA ASP A 144 -10.86 10.98 20.01
C ASP A 144 -9.40 10.52 19.92
N SER A 145 -9.15 9.21 19.88
CA SER A 145 -7.80 8.64 19.82
C SER A 145 -7.29 8.37 18.41
N LEU A 146 -8.11 8.60 17.37
CA LEU A 146 -7.77 8.26 15.99
C LEU A 146 -7.59 9.51 15.12
N TYR A 147 -6.56 9.48 14.30
CA TYR A 147 -6.46 10.31 13.11
C TYR A 147 -6.91 9.51 11.88
N VAL A 148 -7.34 10.26 10.87
CA VAL A 148 -7.57 9.76 9.52
C VAL A 148 -6.59 10.48 8.61
N GLU A 149 -5.79 9.69 7.89
CA GLU A 149 -4.75 10.16 6.99
C GLU A 149 -5.00 9.69 5.56
N GLU A 150 -4.82 10.59 4.60
CA GLU A 150 -4.65 10.26 3.19
C GLU A 150 -3.16 10.16 2.91
N VAL A 151 -2.69 8.96 2.57
CA VAL A 151 -1.27 8.65 2.39
C VAL A 151 -1.00 8.22 0.96
N ASP A 152 -0.15 8.97 0.29
CA ASP A 152 0.38 8.65 -1.03
C ASP A 152 1.47 7.59 -0.90
N VAL A 153 1.20 6.40 -1.43
CA VAL A 153 2.11 5.25 -1.47
C VAL A 153 2.54 4.92 -2.91
N GLY A 154 2.56 5.92 -3.79
CA GLY A 154 2.94 5.77 -5.21
C GLY A 154 1.90 5.02 -6.04
N GLU A 155 0.65 4.97 -5.57
CA GLU A 155 -0.49 4.44 -6.32
C GLU A 155 -1.24 5.56 -7.04
N ALA A 156 -2.23 5.20 -7.88
CA ALA A 156 -3.02 6.19 -8.61
C ALA A 156 -3.84 7.11 -7.69
N GLU A 157 -4.28 6.59 -6.54
CA GLU A 157 -5.05 7.33 -5.55
C GLU A 157 -4.40 7.16 -4.16
N PRO A 158 -4.36 8.21 -3.33
CA PRO A 158 -3.93 8.11 -1.95
C PRO A 158 -4.81 7.14 -1.16
N ARG A 159 -4.20 6.40 -0.23
CA ARG A 159 -4.92 5.47 0.63
C ARG A 159 -5.40 6.16 1.89
N THR A 160 -6.62 5.87 2.30
CA THR A 160 -7.10 6.23 3.64
C THR A 160 -6.54 5.26 4.67
N ILE A 161 -5.84 5.78 5.65
CA ILE A 161 -5.31 5.05 6.81
C ILE A 161 -5.88 5.72 8.06
N CYS A 162 -6.15 4.93 9.09
CA CYS A 162 -6.50 5.46 10.40
C CYS A 162 -5.41 5.06 11.40
N SER A 163 -4.82 6.02 12.09
CA SER A 163 -3.76 5.77 13.08
C SER A 163 -4.18 6.20 14.49
N GLY A 164 -3.69 5.47 15.50
CA GLY A 164 -3.93 5.74 16.92
C GLY A 164 -2.95 6.74 17.54
N LEU A 165 -2.57 7.79 16.81
CA LEU A 165 -1.44 8.66 17.17
C LEU A 165 -1.84 9.97 17.88
N VAL A 166 -3.13 10.20 18.16
CA VAL A 166 -3.63 11.49 18.70
C VAL A 166 -2.95 11.91 20.00
N ASN A 167 -2.63 10.95 20.87
CA ASN A 167 -2.00 11.22 22.17
C ASN A 167 -0.47 11.37 22.09
N PHE A 168 0.14 11.01 20.97
CA PHE A 168 1.59 10.90 20.84
C PHE A 168 2.18 11.90 19.84
N VAL A 169 1.50 12.10 18.71
CA VAL A 169 1.97 12.96 17.62
C VAL A 169 0.94 14.06 17.37
N PRO A 170 1.35 15.35 17.44
CA PRO A 170 0.45 16.44 17.12
C PRO A 170 0.19 16.50 15.61
N LEU A 171 -1.03 16.89 15.23
CA LEU A 171 -1.51 16.87 13.85
C LEU A 171 -0.61 17.62 12.85
N HIS A 172 0.01 18.73 13.25
CA HIS A 172 0.87 19.53 12.38
C HIS A 172 2.16 18.82 11.97
N LEU A 173 2.64 17.86 12.77
CA LEU A 173 3.81 17.05 12.43
C LEU A 173 3.46 15.88 11.49
N LEU A 174 2.17 15.58 11.31
CA LEU A 174 1.74 14.53 10.38
C LEU A 174 1.57 15.04 8.95
N GLN A 175 1.22 16.32 8.77
CA GLN A 175 1.03 16.89 7.43
C GLN A 175 2.33 16.86 6.64
N ASP A 176 2.27 16.41 5.39
CA ASP A 176 3.40 16.30 4.46
C ASP A 176 4.58 15.45 4.95
N LYS A 177 4.39 14.70 6.05
CA LYS A 177 5.45 13.87 6.63
C LYS A 177 5.61 12.58 5.83
N LYS A 178 6.86 12.19 5.60
CA LYS A 178 7.19 10.86 5.08
C LYS A 178 7.10 9.83 6.21
N VAL A 179 6.45 8.73 5.91
CA VAL A 179 6.12 7.66 6.85
C VAL A 179 6.38 6.32 6.20
N VAL A 180 6.49 5.28 7.02
CA VAL A 180 6.55 3.90 6.54
C VAL A 180 5.17 3.27 6.68
N VAL A 181 4.68 2.63 5.62
CA VAL A 181 3.33 2.09 5.52
C VAL A 181 3.38 0.60 5.21
N LEU A 182 2.65 -0.19 5.98
CA LEU A 182 2.34 -1.57 5.63
C LEU A 182 1.06 -1.63 4.79
N ALA A 183 1.23 -1.97 3.51
CA ALA A 183 0.23 -1.77 2.45
C ALA A 183 -0.55 -3.04 2.06
N ASN A 184 -0.10 -4.25 2.41
CA ASN A 184 -0.77 -5.50 2.03
C ASN A 184 -1.60 -6.14 3.15
N LEU A 185 -1.94 -5.39 4.20
CA LEU A 185 -2.92 -5.85 5.17
C LEU A 185 -4.33 -5.82 4.59
N LYS A 186 -5.18 -6.69 5.11
CA LYS A 186 -6.61 -6.66 4.80
C LYS A 186 -7.22 -5.37 5.36
N PRO A 187 -7.94 -4.58 4.55
CA PRO A 187 -8.57 -3.36 5.03
C PRO A 187 -9.48 -3.61 6.22
N ARG A 188 -9.42 -2.71 7.21
CA ARG A 188 -10.18 -2.81 8.46
C ARG A 188 -11.02 -1.55 8.66
N ASN A 189 -12.29 -1.72 9.01
CA ASN A 189 -13.13 -0.60 9.41
C ASN A 189 -12.83 -0.20 10.85
N MET A 190 -12.53 1.07 11.06
CA MET A 190 -12.31 1.70 12.37
C MET A 190 -13.34 2.82 12.50
N ARG A 191 -14.37 2.59 13.32
CA ARG A 191 -15.42 3.59 13.61
C ARG A 191 -16.06 4.20 12.35
N GLY A 192 -16.40 3.33 11.39
CA GLY A 192 -17.05 3.73 10.13
C GLY A 192 -16.07 4.07 8.99
N VAL A 193 -14.81 4.42 9.27
CA VAL A 193 -13.81 4.70 8.25
C VAL A 193 -13.01 3.44 7.91
N LYS A 194 -12.82 3.17 6.61
CA LYS A 194 -12.06 2.00 6.13
C LYS A 194 -10.57 2.36 6.05
N SER A 195 -9.76 1.78 6.94
CA SER A 195 -8.31 1.89 6.91
C SER A 195 -7.71 0.83 5.97
N CYS A 196 -6.99 1.27 4.94
CA CYS A 196 -6.38 0.47 3.88
C CYS A 196 -4.85 0.36 4.04
N GLY A 197 -4.38 0.32 5.29
CA GLY A 197 -2.98 0.18 5.63
C GLY A 197 -2.72 0.40 7.11
N MET A 198 -1.45 0.44 7.48
CA MET A 198 -0.99 0.73 8.84
C MET A 198 0.28 1.56 8.77
N LEU A 199 0.33 2.67 9.50
CA LEU A 199 1.56 3.43 9.68
C LEU A 199 2.44 2.69 10.69
N MET A 200 3.71 2.53 10.34
CA MET A 200 4.68 1.88 11.21
C MET A 200 5.24 2.89 12.20
N ALA A 201 5.22 2.54 13.49
CA ALA A 201 5.72 3.36 14.57
C ALA A 201 6.61 2.54 15.51
N ALA A 202 7.61 3.20 16.08
CA ALA A 202 8.35 2.70 17.22
C ALA A 202 7.60 3.06 18.51
N SER A 203 7.49 2.10 19.42
CA SER A 203 6.94 2.31 20.75
C SER A 203 7.89 1.77 21.81
N ASP A 204 8.03 2.49 22.92
CA ASP A 204 8.75 1.98 24.08
C ASP A 204 8.07 0.75 24.70
N ALA A 205 8.78 0.07 25.60
CA ALA A 205 8.26 -1.15 26.24
C ALA A 205 7.01 -0.89 27.11
N SER A 206 6.85 0.34 27.61
CA SER A 206 5.70 0.77 28.41
C SER A 206 4.53 1.27 27.57
N HIS A 207 4.70 1.44 26.26
CA HIS A 207 3.77 2.09 25.33
C HIS A 207 3.34 3.52 25.75
N GLU A 208 4.21 4.23 26.48
CA GLU A 208 4.00 5.62 26.88
C GLU A 208 4.49 6.59 25.80
N ASN A 209 5.51 6.20 25.04
CA ASN A 209 6.09 6.99 23.97
C ASN A 209 5.98 6.24 22.64
N VAL A 210 5.35 6.88 21.66
CA VAL A 210 5.18 6.33 20.31
C VAL A 210 5.63 7.37 19.28
N GLU A 211 6.52 6.97 18.38
CA GLU A 211 7.05 7.82 17.32
C GLU A 211 6.94 7.11 15.98
N LEU A 212 6.58 7.84 14.93
CA LEU A 212 6.56 7.29 13.58
C LEU A 212 7.96 6.92 13.10
N LEU A 213 8.06 5.82 12.34
CA LEU A 213 9.26 5.53 11.58
C LEU A 213 9.39 6.52 10.42
N VAL A 214 10.57 7.10 10.30
CA VAL A 214 10.91 8.13 9.33
C VAL A 214 11.88 7.53 8.31
N PRO A 215 11.46 7.40 7.03
CA PRO A 215 12.38 7.07 5.95
C PRO A 215 13.26 8.29 5.63
N PRO A 216 14.42 8.10 4.97
CA PRO A 216 15.31 9.20 4.63
C PRO A 216 14.66 10.20 3.67
N GLU A 217 15.13 11.45 3.70
CA GLU A 217 14.50 12.55 2.97
C GLU A 217 14.53 12.38 1.45
N ASP A 218 15.46 11.61 0.90
CA ASP A 218 15.54 11.36 -0.55
C ASP A 218 14.67 10.17 -1.01
N SER A 219 14.00 9.46 -0.09
CA SER A 219 13.13 8.33 -0.46
C SER A 219 11.89 8.78 -1.23
N LEU A 220 11.51 8.01 -2.24
CA LEU A 220 10.34 8.29 -3.08
C LEU A 220 9.09 7.61 -2.51
N PRO A 221 7.92 8.30 -2.48
CA PRO A 221 6.64 7.65 -2.15
C PRO A 221 6.37 6.45 -3.06
N GLY A 222 5.96 5.34 -2.45
CA GLY A 222 5.72 4.05 -3.10
C GLY A 222 6.94 3.16 -3.27
N GLU A 223 8.14 3.63 -2.90
CA GLU A 223 9.31 2.75 -2.84
C GLU A 223 9.09 1.63 -1.83
N ARG A 224 9.32 0.40 -2.26
CA ARG A 224 9.26 -0.77 -1.39
C ARG A 224 10.53 -0.89 -0.57
N ILE A 225 10.33 -1.05 0.73
CA ILE A 225 11.39 -1.22 1.72
C ILE A 225 11.79 -2.70 1.77
N TRP A 226 13.09 -2.94 1.91
CA TRP A 226 13.65 -4.28 2.08
C TRP A 226 14.51 -4.35 3.35
N PHE A 227 14.83 -5.57 3.76
CA PHE A 227 15.60 -5.85 4.96
C PHE A 227 16.95 -6.46 4.58
N GLY A 228 18.05 -5.88 5.03
CA GLY A 228 19.40 -6.44 4.84
C GLY A 228 20.34 -5.52 4.06
N SER A 229 21.09 -6.08 3.11
CA SER A 229 22.09 -5.37 2.31
C SER A 229 21.47 -4.78 1.03
N GLU A 230 22.20 -3.89 0.34
CA GLU A 230 21.69 -3.21 -0.86
C GLU A 230 21.49 -4.16 -2.05
N GLU A 231 22.28 -5.22 -2.14
CA GLU A 231 22.21 -6.25 -3.18
C GLU A 231 20.92 -7.09 -3.13
N GLU A 232 20.28 -7.15 -1.96
CA GLU A 232 19.06 -7.93 -1.75
C GLU A 232 17.81 -7.23 -2.32
N LYS A 233 17.92 -5.94 -2.68
CA LYS A 233 16.83 -5.18 -3.29
C LYS A 233 16.29 -5.85 -4.56
N GLU A 234 17.18 -6.34 -5.42
CA GLU A 234 16.81 -6.94 -6.70
C GLU A 234 16.24 -8.36 -6.55
N ASN A 235 16.53 -9.02 -5.43
CA ASN A 235 16.12 -10.39 -5.14
C ASN A 235 14.81 -10.47 -4.33
N GLN A 236 14.16 -9.34 -4.06
CA GLN A 236 12.98 -9.31 -3.20
C GLN A 236 11.80 -10.04 -3.87
N PRO A 237 11.18 -11.04 -3.21
CA PRO A 237 10.03 -11.73 -3.76
C PRO A 237 8.85 -10.79 -3.92
N ALA A 238 7.92 -11.11 -4.83
CA ALA A 238 6.70 -10.33 -5.00
C ALA A 238 5.90 -10.26 -3.68
N ALA A 239 5.30 -9.09 -3.41
CA ALA A 239 4.46 -8.88 -2.23
C ALA A 239 3.33 -9.91 -2.17
N ALA A 240 3.12 -10.52 -1.01
CA ALA A 240 2.04 -11.49 -0.82
C ALA A 240 0.67 -10.81 -0.82
N THR A 241 -0.34 -11.56 -1.24
CA THR A 241 -1.73 -11.08 -1.25
C THR A 241 -2.27 -10.88 0.18
N PRO A 242 -3.22 -9.96 0.40
CA PRO A 242 -3.78 -9.72 1.74
C PRO A 242 -4.38 -10.97 2.41
N ASN A 243 -4.92 -11.90 1.61
CA ASN A 243 -5.45 -13.16 2.12
C ASN A 243 -4.35 -14.10 2.63
N GLN A 244 -3.19 -14.11 1.98
CA GLN A 244 -2.04 -14.90 2.42
C GLN A 244 -1.47 -14.35 3.74
N ILE A 245 -1.34 -13.02 3.85
CA ILE A 245 -0.88 -12.36 5.08
C ILE A 245 -1.77 -12.73 6.27
N GLN A 246 -3.09 -12.65 6.10
CA GLN A 246 -4.04 -12.97 7.17
C GLN A 246 -4.08 -14.48 7.50
N LYS A 247 -4.07 -15.36 6.50
CA LYS A 247 -4.17 -16.81 6.72
C LYS A 247 -2.93 -17.37 7.42
N LYS A 248 -1.75 -16.88 7.06
CA LYS A 248 -0.45 -17.32 7.61
C LYS A 248 -0.02 -16.52 8.83
N LYS A 249 -0.77 -15.47 9.23
CA LYS A 249 -0.43 -14.56 10.33
C LYS A 249 1.01 -14.03 10.23
N ILE A 250 1.38 -13.63 9.01
CA ILE A 250 2.78 -13.26 8.69
C ILE A 250 3.21 -12.05 9.51
N TRP A 251 2.33 -11.05 9.65
CA TRP A 251 2.62 -9.88 10.46
C TRP A 251 2.90 -10.25 11.92
N GLU A 252 2.06 -11.10 12.51
CA GLU A 252 2.20 -11.53 13.91
C GLU A 252 3.46 -12.39 14.16
N LEU A 253 3.95 -13.08 13.13
CA LEU A 253 5.22 -13.80 13.17
C LEU A 253 6.43 -12.86 13.09
N VAL A 254 6.33 -11.81 12.28
CA VAL A 254 7.45 -10.88 12.00
C VAL A 254 7.56 -9.77 13.06
N GLN A 255 6.43 -9.27 13.56
CA GLN A 255 6.35 -8.12 14.47
C GLN A 255 7.28 -8.23 15.71
N PRO A 256 7.38 -9.38 16.44
CA PRO A 256 8.23 -9.46 17.63
C PRO A 256 9.73 -9.26 17.35
N HIS A 257 10.13 -9.42 16.09
CA HIS A 257 11.51 -9.29 15.63
C HIS A 257 11.82 -7.91 15.05
N LEU A 258 10.80 -7.07 14.82
CA LEU A 258 10.97 -5.69 14.36
C LEU A 258 11.23 -4.77 15.57
N LYS A 259 12.45 -4.24 15.64
CA LYS A 259 12.90 -3.34 16.71
C LYS A 259 13.79 -2.23 16.18
N THR A 260 13.88 -1.14 16.91
CA THR A 260 14.94 -0.15 16.68
C THR A 260 16.20 -0.55 17.43
N ASP A 261 17.37 -0.19 16.92
CA ASP A 261 18.65 -0.42 17.60
C ASP A 261 19.03 0.77 18.52
N ALA A 262 20.28 0.78 19.01
CA ALA A 262 20.82 1.88 19.81
C ALA A 262 21.03 3.18 19.01
N SER A 263 21.08 3.10 17.68
CA SER A 263 21.20 4.23 16.75
C SER A 263 19.85 4.75 16.25
N CYS A 264 18.73 4.24 16.79
CA CYS A 264 17.37 4.52 16.34
C CYS A 264 17.05 3.96 14.94
N THR A 265 17.89 3.09 14.38
CA THR A 265 17.67 2.45 13.08
C THR A 265 16.68 1.30 13.22
N ALA A 266 15.67 1.24 12.35
CA ALA A 266 14.70 0.15 12.31
C ALA A 266 15.34 -1.13 11.74
N MET A 267 15.19 -2.24 12.45
CA MET A 267 15.80 -3.52 12.12
C MET A 267 14.81 -4.68 12.32
N LEU A 268 14.99 -5.72 11.52
CA LEU A 268 14.38 -7.04 11.69
C LEU A 268 15.46 -8.03 12.10
N GLY A 269 15.55 -8.37 13.38
CA GLY A 269 16.66 -9.20 13.88
C GLY A 269 18.01 -8.52 13.60
N LEU A 270 18.84 -9.12 12.75
CA LEU A 270 20.11 -8.53 12.31
C LEU A 270 20.00 -7.70 11.01
N HIS A 271 18.84 -7.69 10.35
CA HIS A 271 18.65 -7.08 9.04
C HIS A 271 18.11 -5.64 9.15
N VAL A 272 18.86 -4.68 8.61
CA VAL A 272 18.47 -3.26 8.63
C VAL A 272 17.36 -2.98 7.62
N MET A 273 16.37 -2.19 8.02
CA MET A 273 15.31 -1.69 7.14
C MET A 273 15.85 -0.58 6.23
N ARG A 274 15.80 -0.79 4.92
CA ARG A 274 16.44 0.07 3.91
C ARG A 274 15.50 0.54 2.80
N THR A 275 15.85 1.70 2.25
CA THR A 275 15.34 2.32 1.04
C THR A 275 16.52 2.64 0.10
N SER A 276 16.25 3.02 -1.15
CA SER A 276 17.30 3.47 -2.10
C SER A 276 18.13 4.64 -1.59
N ALA A 277 17.54 5.48 -0.75
CA ALA A 277 18.17 6.68 -0.21
C ALA A 277 18.91 6.45 1.11
N GLY A 278 18.67 5.33 1.80
CA GLY A 278 19.28 5.05 3.09
C GLY A 278 18.41 4.21 4.03
N VAL A 279 18.74 4.26 5.32
CA VAL A 279 18.10 3.47 6.37
C VAL A 279 16.88 4.18 6.96
N VAL A 280 15.89 3.41 7.39
CA VAL A 280 14.71 3.92 8.11
C VAL A 280 15.06 4.07 9.59
N VAL A 281 14.68 5.20 10.20
CA VAL A 281 15.01 5.52 11.59
C VAL A 281 13.77 5.95 12.40
N SER A 282 13.80 5.78 13.72
CA SER A 282 12.93 6.49 14.66
C SER A 282 13.55 7.83 15.05
N THR A 283 12.77 8.73 15.66
CA THR A 283 13.26 10.07 16.00
C THR A 283 14.19 10.03 17.22
N SER A 284 13.78 9.33 18.28
CA SER A 284 14.54 9.24 19.53
C SER A 284 14.47 7.87 20.22
N LEU A 285 13.50 7.03 19.86
CA LEU A 285 13.24 5.76 20.52
C LEU A 285 14.25 4.66 20.12
N LYS A 286 15.12 4.31 21.07
CA LYS A 286 16.14 3.25 20.97
C LYS A 286 15.64 1.94 21.56
N ASN A 287 16.04 0.80 20.99
CA ASN A 287 15.64 -0.53 21.46
C ASN A 287 14.12 -0.70 21.63
N ALA A 288 13.35 0.04 20.84
CA ALA A 288 11.90 0.11 20.90
C ALA A 288 11.29 -0.97 20.01
N ASN A 289 10.08 -1.41 20.36
CA ASN A 289 9.32 -2.33 19.52
C ASN A 289 8.71 -1.55 18.35
N ILE A 290 8.58 -2.19 17.20
CA ILE A 290 7.92 -1.60 16.04
C ILE A 290 6.53 -2.23 15.88
N SER A 291 5.51 -1.39 15.70
CA SER A 291 4.11 -1.78 15.53
C SER A 291 3.41 -1.02 14.41
#